data_AF-A0A0K9H1L2-F1
#
_entry.id   AF-A0A0K9H1L2-F1
#
_cell.length_a   1.000
_cell.length_b   1.000
_cell.length_c   1.000
_cell.angle_alpha   90.00
_cell.angle_beta   90.00
_cell.angle_gamma   90.00
#
_symmetry.space_group_name_H-M   'P 1'
#
loop_
_entity.id
_entity.type
_entity.pdbx_description
1 polymer ?
#
loop_
_entity_poly.entity_id
_entity_poly.type
_entity_poly.pdbx_seq_one_letter_code
_entity_poly.pdbx_strand_id
1 'polypeptide(L)'
;MRLKKWTYSRRYNIKAIFDKFPHSNVIFRTINQFYFVYIVNWSEKDPVVTKADLEQMEQLLNEEMGTAFFYHQRKSQIRKTERMEEKPSEKSNDYR
;
A
#
# COMPACT_ATOMS: atom_id res chain seq x y z
N MET A 1 -3.20 5.61 -9.55
CA MET A 1 -1.79 6.07 -9.52
C MET A 1 -0.92 5.06 -10.24
N ARG A 2 0.25 5.48 -10.75
CA ARG A 2 1.22 4.61 -11.43
C ARG A 2 2.64 4.91 -10.94
N LEU A 3 3.47 3.87 -10.90
CA LEU A 3 4.90 4.00 -10.61
C LEU A 3 5.60 4.61 -11.84
N LYS A 4 6.26 5.76 -11.66
CA LYS A 4 6.96 6.48 -12.75
C LYS A 4 8.43 6.13 -12.83
N LYS A 5 9.07 6.08 -11.66
CA LYS A 5 10.49 5.80 -11.55
C LYS A 5 10.76 5.17 -10.19
N TRP A 6 11.70 4.25 -10.17
CA TRP A 6 12.24 3.70 -8.94
C TRP A 6 13.75 3.55 -9.06
N THR A 7 14.44 3.56 -7.93
CA THR A 7 15.88 3.34 -7.85
C THR A 7 16.21 2.69 -6.52
N TYR A 8 17.17 1.76 -6.56
CA TYR A 8 17.81 1.32 -5.33
C TYR A 8 18.59 2.48 -4.71
N SER A 9 18.54 2.55 -3.39
CA SER A 9 19.31 3.50 -2.59
C SER A 9 20.10 2.75 -1.52
N ARG A 10 20.93 3.46 -0.76
CA ARG A 10 21.79 2.84 0.26
C ARG A 10 20.95 2.12 1.33
N ARG A 11 21.50 1.02 1.87
CA ARG A 11 20.91 0.20 2.95
C ARG A 11 19.57 -0.47 2.59
N TYR A 12 19.48 -1.10 1.41
CA TYR A 12 18.32 -1.90 0.99
C TYR A 12 16.97 -1.14 0.91
N ASN A 13 17.04 0.18 0.73
CA ASN A 13 15.85 1.00 0.56
C ASN A 13 15.62 1.29 -0.93
N ILE A 14 14.37 1.31 -1.35
CA ILE A 14 13.99 1.73 -2.70
C ILE A 14 13.40 3.13 -2.61
N LYS A 15 13.86 4.03 -3.48
CA LYS A 15 13.22 5.33 -3.70
C LYS A 15 12.35 5.23 -4.93
N ALA A 16 11.10 5.64 -4.82
CA ALA A 16 10.14 5.62 -5.92
C ALA A 16 9.40 6.95 -6.03
N ILE A 17 9.02 7.27 -7.27
CA ILE A 17 8.26 8.46 -7.66
C ILE A 17 7.02 7.97 -8.38
N PHE A 18 5.88 8.58 -8.05
CA PHE A 18 4.58 8.22 -8.58
C PHE A 18 4.00 9.36 -9.43
N ASP A 19 3.15 9.04 -10.40
CA ASP A 19 2.55 10.05 -11.28
C ASP A 19 1.66 11.06 -10.55
N LYS A 20 0.96 10.62 -9.50
CA LYS A 20 0.14 11.48 -8.62
C LYS A 20 0.98 12.37 -7.70
N PHE A 21 2.21 11.97 -7.41
CA PHE A 21 3.12 12.65 -6.48
C PHE A 21 4.49 12.87 -7.15
N PRO A 22 4.57 13.71 -8.18
CA PRO A 22 5.80 13.89 -8.96
C PRO A 22 6.90 14.61 -8.19
N HIS A 23 6.57 15.38 -7.15
CA HIS A 23 7.52 16.14 -6.35
C HIS A 23 7.87 15.45 -5.01
N SER A 24 7.09 14.45 -4.61
CA SER A 24 7.28 13.70 -3.37
C SER A 24 8.02 12.40 -3.62
N ASN A 25 9.13 12.21 -2.90
CA ASN A 25 9.88 10.97 -2.97
C ASN A 25 9.37 9.99 -1.92
N VAL A 26 9.01 8.79 -2.36
CA VAL A 26 8.55 7.72 -1.46
C VAL A 26 9.71 6.75 -1.24
N ILE A 27 10.06 6.54 0.03
CA ILE A 27 11.11 5.60 0.44
C ILE A 27 10.44 4.34 0.95
N PHE A 28 10.82 3.22 0.37
CA PHE A 28 10.39 1.89 0.76
C PHE A 28 11.53 1.15 1.43
N ARG A 29 11.17 0.35 2.42
CA ARG A 29 12.07 -0.62 3.06
C ARG A 29 11.52 -2.02 2.90
N THR A 30 12.40 -3.00 2.88
CA THR A 30 11.99 -4.40 2.93
C THR A 30 11.54 -4.74 4.35
N ILE A 31 10.38 -5.38 4.46
CA ILE A 31 9.90 -6.05 5.67
C ILE A 31 9.74 -7.52 5.32
N ASN A 32 10.67 -8.35 5.79
CA ASN A 32 10.78 -9.77 5.45
C ASN A 32 10.92 -10.00 3.93
N GLN A 33 9.81 -10.30 3.25
CA GLN A 33 9.75 -10.73 1.84
C GLN A 33 9.00 -9.74 0.93
N PHE A 34 8.59 -8.58 1.44
CA PHE A 34 7.91 -7.55 0.66
C PHE A 34 8.39 -6.15 1.05
N TYR A 35 8.08 -5.15 0.23
CA TYR A 35 8.41 -3.75 0.47
C TYR A 35 7.23 -3.01 1.12
N PHE A 36 7.53 -2.10 2.02
CA PHE A 36 6.56 -1.28 2.73
C PHE A 36 6.98 0.18 2.71
N VAL A 37 6.01 1.11 2.69
CA VAL A 37 6.34 2.54 2.72
C VAL A 37 6.94 2.88 4.08
N TYR A 38 8.18 3.35 4.08
CA TYR A 38 8.88 3.75 5.30
C TYR A 38 8.68 5.24 5.57
N ILE A 39 8.99 6.08 4.58
CA ILE A 39 8.92 7.53 4.68
C ILE A 39 8.39 8.08 3.37
N VAL A 40 7.45 9.01 3.45
CA VAL A 40 7.08 9.86 2.32
C VAL A 40 7.69 11.23 2.56
N ASN A 41 8.68 11.61 1.74
CA ASN A 41 9.18 12.98 1.72
C ASN A 41 8.18 13.81 0.92
N TRP A 42 7.05 14.13 1.55
CA TRP A 42 5.95 14.85 0.96
C TRP A 42 6.34 16.30 0.69
N SER A 43 5.92 16.81 -0.47
CA SER A 43 6.05 18.22 -0.84
C SER A 43 4.68 18.87 -0.86
N GLU A 44 4.57 20.11 -0.38
CA GLU A 44 3.33 20.91 -0.43
C GLU A 44 2.78 21.13 -1.85
N LYS A 45 3.61 20.91 -2.88
CA LYS A 45 3.20 20.98 -4.30
C LYS A 45 2.36 19.79 -4.74
N ASP A 46 2.38 18.71 -3.98
CA ASP A 46 1.64 17.48 -4.25
C ASP A 46 0.41 17.38 -3.35
N PRO A 47 -0.64 16.65 -3.77
CA PRO A 47 -1.83 16.45 -2.94
C PRO A 47 -1.50 15.76 -1.62
N VAL A 48 -2.40 15.88 -0.63
CA VAL A 48 -2.25 15.19 0.65
C VAL A 48 -2.27 13.68 0.44
N VAL A 49 -1.30 12.99 1.05
CA VAL A 49 -1.16 11.54 0.94
C VAL A 49 -2.20 10.86 1.83
N THR A 50 -3.12 10.11 1.23
CA THR A 50 -4.12 9.33 1.97
C THR A 50 -3.63 7.92 2.28
N LYS A 51 -4.29 7.23 3.21
CA LYS A 51 -4.01 5.81 3.48
C LYS A 51 -4.21 4.93 2.24
N ALA A 52 -5.24 5.21 1.44
CA ALA A 52 -5.50 4.46 0.20
C ALA A 52 -4.36 4.67 -0.82
N ASP A 53 -3.78 5.87 -0.86
CA ASP A 53 -2.61 6.14 -1.69
C ASP A 53 -1.41 5.31 -1.24
N LEU A 54 -1.14 5.25 0.08
CA LEU A 54 -0.05 4.42 0.62
C LEU A 54 -0.23 2.94 0.28
N GLU A 55 -1.43 2.39 0.49
CA GLU A 55 -1.72 0.98 0.16
C GLU A 55 -1.51 0.70 -1.34
N GLN A 56 -1.90 1.64 -2.22
CA GLN A 56 -1.70 1.53 -3.67
C GLN A 56 -0.22 1.69 -4.07
N MET A 57 0.54 2.58 -3.43
CA MET A 57 1.99 2.73 -3.65
C MET A 57 2.76 1.44 -3.32
N GLU A 58 2.42 0.83 -2.18
CA GLU A 58 2.99 -0.45 -1.76
C GLU A 58 2.68 -1.56 -2.75
N GLN A 59 1.42 -1.65 -3.19
CA GLN A 59 1.02 -2.67 -4.15
C GLN A 59 1.79 -2.52 -5.48
N LEU A 60 1.81 -1.32 -6.06
CA LEU A 60 2.49 -1.06 -7.33
C LEU A 60 3.98 -1.41 -7.27
N LEU A 61 4.66 -1.08 -6.18
CA LEU A 61 6.07 -1.43 -6.04
C LEU A 61 6.27 -2.93 -5.87
N ASN A 62 5.45 -3.61 -5.06
CA ASN A 62 5.59 -5.05 -4.86
C ASN A 62 5.24 -5.86 -6.12
N GLU A 63 4.34 -5.36 -6.96
CA GLU A 63 4.08 -5.94 -8.30
C GLU A 63 5.32 -5.84 -9.19
N GLU A 64 5.91 -4.64 -9.28
CA GLU A 64 7.15 -4.40 -10.06
C GLU A 64 8.32 -5.26 -9.57
N MET A 65 8.45 -5.43 -8.26
CA MET A 65 9.54 -6.18 -7.63
C MET A 65 9.29 -7.71 -7.57
N GLY A 66 8.13 -8.19 -8.01
CA GLY A 66 7.77 -9.61 -7.96
C GLY A 66 7.45 -10.13 -6.55
N THR A 67 7.18 -9.25 -5.59
CA THR A 67 6.89 -9.59 -4.17
C THR A 67 5.42 -9.40 -3.77
N ALA A 68 4.53 -9.13 -4.74
CA ALA A 68 3.10 -8.89 -4.50
C ALA A 68 2.42 -10.04 -3.75
N PHE A 69 2.77 -11.30 -4.04
CA PHE A 69 2.21 -12.45 -3.34
C PHE A 69 2.40 -12.37 -1.81
N PHE A 70 3.62 -12.09 -1.36
CA PHE A 70 3.93 -11.95 0.06
C PHE A 70 3.27 -10.73 0.69
N TYR A 71 3.13 -9.65 -0.09
CA TYR A 71 2.44 -8.44 0.34
C TYR A 71 0.95 -8.71 0.62
N HIS A 72 0.27 -9.47 -0.25
CA HIS A 72 -1.14 -9.82 -0.05
C HIS A 72 -1.36 -10.82 1.09
N GLN A 73 -0.41 -11.74 1.32
CA GLN A 73 -0.50 -12.73 2.40
C GLN A 73 -0.17 -12.16 3.79
N ARG A 74 0.11 -10.86 3.91
CA ARG A 74 0.46 -10.26 5.21
C ARG A 74 -0.71 -10.33 6.19
N LYS A 75 -0.42 -10.60 7.47
CA LYS A 75 -1.41 -10.76 8.55
C LYS A 75 -2.41 -9.60 8.66
N SER A 76 -2.03 -8.38 8.29
CA SER A 76 -2.94 -7.22 8.33
C SER A 76 -4.05 -7.27 7.27
N GLN A 77 -3.83 -7.97 6.15
CA GLN A 77 -4.85 -8.19 5.11
C GLN A 77 -5.75 -9.38 5.45
N ILE A 78 -5.16 -10.46 6.00
CA ILE A 78 -5.92 -11.64 6.47
C ILE A 78 -7.00 -11.23 7.49
N ARG A 79 -6.63 -10.41 8.50
CA ARG A 79 -7.58 -9.88 9.50
C ARG A 79 -8.59 -8.86 8.96
N LYS A 80 -8.42 -8.33 7.73
CA LYS A 80 -9.42 -7.49 7.06
C LYS A 80 -10.47 -8.40 6.41
N THR A 81 -10.03 -9.46 5.73
CA THR A 81 -10.90 -10.46 5.09
C THR A 81 -11.78 -11.17 6.11
N GLU A 82 -11.21 -11.66 7.21
CA GLU A 82 -11.96 -12.37 8.29
C GLU A 82 -13.09 -11.48 8.87
N ARG A 83 -12.84 -10.18 9.07
CA ARG A 83 -13.86 -9.23 9.56
C ARG A 83 -14.93 -8.87 8.53
N MET A 84 -14.65 -9.01 7.24
CA MET A 84 -15.62 -8.76 6.17
C MET A 84 -16.54 -9.97 5.97
N GLU A 85 -16.02 -11.19 6.18
CA GLU A 85 -16.78 -12.44 6.14
C GLU A 85 -17.67 -12.66 7.37
N GLU A 86 -17.36 -12.05 8.52
CA GLU A 86 -18.16 -12.09 9.75
C GLU A 86 -19.41 -11.18 9.77
N LYS A 87 -19.79 -10.51 8.67
CA LYS A 87 -21.08 -9.80 8.62
C LYS A 87 -22.22 -10.82 8.53
N PRO A 88 -23.08 -10.97 9.56
CA PRO A 88 -24.25 -11.83 9.45
C PRO A 88 -25.24 -11.19 8.46
N SER A 89 -25.62 -11.96 7.43
CA SER A 89 -26.92 -11.79 6.82
C SER A 89 -28.01 -12.01 7.89
N GLU A 90 -29.12 -11.26 7.76
CA GLU A 90 -30.37 -11.37 8.52
C GLU A 90 -30.43 -10.70 9.90
N LYS A 91 -31.23 -9.62 9.97
CA LYS A 91 -32.57 -9.77 10.54
C LYS A 91 -33.58 -9.06 9.65
N SER A 92 -34.35 -9.84 8.90
CA SER A 92 -35.66 -9.44 8.40
C SER A 92 -36.52 -9.10 9.61
N ASN A 93 -36.86 -7.82 9.77
CA ASN A 93 -37.90 -7.40 10.69
C ASN A 93 -39.24 -7.73 10.05
N ASP A 94 -39.71 -8.94 10.28
CA ASP A 94 -41.11 -9.31 10.11
C ASP A 94 -41.82 -8.94 11.43
N TYR A 95 -42.38 -7.74 11.51
CA TYR A 95 -43.31 -7.36 12.57
C TYR A 95 -44.71 -7.25 11.99
N ARG A 96 -45.50 -8.18 12.49
CA ARG A 96 -46.92 -8.46 12.29
C ARG A 96 -47.83 -7.32 12.73
#